data_AF-A0A2T4WP30-F1
#
_entry.id   AF-A0A2T4WP30-F1
#
_cell.length_a   1.000
_cell.length_b   1.000
_cell.length_c   1.000
_cell.angle_alpha   90.00
_cell.angle_beta   90.00
_cell.angle_gamma   90.00
#
_symmetry.space_group_name_H-M   'P 1'
#
loop_
_entity.id
_entity.type
_entity.pdbx_description
1 polymer ?
#
loop_
_entity_poly.entity_id
_entity_poly.type
_entity_poly.pdbx_seq_one_letter_code
_entity_poly.pdbx_strand_id
1 'polypeptide(L)'
;MTSPTSKPDSAKNTAMQIGDQNLKKPSIVARLNELKSKASQHLEITHQDVLNQLKTWAQSDITETMCLTADEIKNLPIGIRRLITKYKRTVTKTKVGDTIENVELQFVSKETAIDMINKHIGFYEKDNNQRMPEIDVSKLGSDVIKSLLNASSGTSWCPPIGLRKRIIQETILYFH
;
A
#
# COMPACT_ATOMS: atom_id res chain seq x y z
N MET A 1 40.50 -19.37 -1.61
CA MET A 1 39.92 -18.80 -0.38
C MET A 1 38.58 -18.18 -0.73
N THR A 2 37.48 -18.91 -0.55
CA THR A 2 36.11 -18.40 -0.76
C THR A 2 35.47 -18.15 0.60
N SER A 3 35.07 -16.92 0.85
CA SER A 3 34.38 -16.50 2.07
C SER A 3 32.95 -17.05 2.10
N PRO A 4 32.46 -17.57 3.25
CA PRO A 4 31.08 -18.02 3.36
C PRO A 4 30.15 -16.80 3.51
N THR A 5 29.21 -16.65 2.57
CA THR A 5 28.13 -15.67 2.66
C THR A 5 27.10 -16.15 3.70
N SER A 6 27.02 -15.46 4.83
CA SER A 6 26.00 -15.70 5.85
C SER A 6 24.62 -15.26 5.33
N LYS A 7 23.62 -16.14 5.47
CA LYS A 7 22.26 -15.95 4.94
C LYS A 7 21.52 -14.78 5.61
N PRO A 8 20.95 -13.83 4.86
CA PRO A 8 20.21 -12.68 5.39
C PRO A 8 18.72 -12.92 5.71
N ASP A 9 18.24 -14.18 5.72
CA ASP A 9 16.79 -14.45 5.66
C ASP A 9 16.11 -14.60 7.04
N SER A 10 16.84 -14.98 8.09
CA SER A 10 16.24 -15.19 9.43
C SER A 10 15.79 -13.89 10.10
N ALA A 11 16.55 -12.79 9.94
CA ALA A 11 16.19 -11.49 10.53
C ALA A 11 14.93 -10.88 9.89
N LYS A 12 14.70 -11.13 8.59
CA LYS A 12 13.52 -10.65 7.86
C LYS A 12 12.24 -11.32 8.36
N ASN A 13 12.30 -12.62 8.61
CA ASN A 13 11.15 -13.40 9.11
C ASN A 13 10.76 -12.97 10.54
N THR A 14 11.73 -12.67 11.39
CA THR A 14 11.49 -12.16 12.75
C THR A 14 10.86 -10.77 12.75
N ALA A 15 11.31 -9.86 11.88
CA ALA A 15 10.73 -8.52 11.78
C ALA A 15 9.25 -8.55 11.35
N MET A 16 8.89 -9.44 10.42
CA MET A 16 7.50 -9.63 9.98
C MET A 16 6.60 -10.11 11.12
N GLN A 17 7.05 -11.10 11.89
CA GLN A 17 6.31 -11.63 13.05
C GLN A 17 6.09 -10.56 14.12
N ILE A 18 7.12 -9.78 14.44
CA ILE A 18 7.04 -8.68 15.41
C ILE A 18 6.09 -7.59 14.90
N GLY A 19 6.13 -7.27 13.59
CA GLY A 19 5.22 -6.33 12.96
C GLY A 19 3.75 -6.74 13.11
N ASP A 20 3.43 -7.98 12.76
CA ASP A 20 2.05 -8.51 12.88
C ASP A 20 1.55 -8.53 14.33
N GLN A 21 2.40 -8.95 15.28
CA GLN A 21 2.07 -8.90 16.70
C GLN A 21 1.80 -7.48 17.19
N ASN A 22 2.57 -6.49 16.73
CA ASN A 22 2.36 -5.09 17.08
C ASN A 22 1.06 -4.54 16.49
N LEU A 23 0.73 -4.89 15.25
CA LEU A 23 -0.51 -4.46 14.61
C LEU A 23 -1.77 -5.02 15.30
N LYS A 24 -1.65 -6.14 16.03
CA LYS A 24 -2.74 -6.72 16.84
C LYS A 24 -2.91 -6.07 18.22
N LYS A 25 -1.97 -5.23 18.67
CA LYS A 25 -2.07 -4.57 20.00
C LYS A 25 -3.22 -3.56 19.99
N PRO A 26 -4.18 -3.64 20.94
CA PRO A 26 -5.36 -2.76 20.95
C PRO A 26 -5.03 -1.26 20.95
N SER A 27 -3.97 -0.85 21.67
CA SER A 27 -3.52 0.55 21.72
C SER A 27 -3.04 1.07 20.36
N ILE A 28 -2.37 0.22 19.57
CA ILE A 28 -1.88 0.57 18.24
C ILE A 28 -3.05 0.63 17.25
N VAL A 29 -3.98 -0.33 17.30
CA VAL A 29 -5.19 -0.34 16.47
C VAL A 29 -6.04 0.90 16.73
N ALA A 30 -6.26 1.24 18.01
CA ALA A 30 -7.01 2.44 18.40
C ALA A 30 -6.38 3.71 17.84
N ARG A 31 -5.05 3.86 17.97
CA ARG A 31 -4.33 5.01 17.42
C ARG A 31 -4.39 5.06 15.89
N LEU A 32 -4.29 3.93 15.21
CA LEU A 32 -4.39 3.84 13.76
C LEU A 32 -5.78 4.27 13.26
N ASN A 33 -6.83 3.82 13.94
CA ASN A 33 -8.20 4.19 13.63
C ASN A 33 -8.47 5.69 13.90
N GLU A 34 -7.92 6.23 14.99
CA GLU A 34 -7.97 7.67 15.29
C GLU A 34 -7.31 8.49 14.17
N LEU A 35 -6.11 8.09 13.72
CA LEU A 35 -5.39 8.77 12.64
C LEU A 35 -6.16 8.67 11.30
N LYS A 36 -6.71 7.50 10.98
CA LYS A 36 -7.57 7.31 9.79
C LYS A 36 -8.80 8.22 9.86
N SER A 37 -9.47 8.29 11.01
CA SER A 37 -10.64 9.14 11.21
C SER A 37 -10.29 10.62 11.07
N LYS A 38 -9.17 11.08 11.66
CA LYS A 38 -8.70 12.46 11.55
C LYS A 38 -8.38 12.84 10.10
N ALA A 39 -7.67 11.97 9.39
CA ALA A 39 -7.36 12.19 7.97
C ALA A 39 -8.64 12.25 7.12
N SER A 40 -9.60 11.36 7.38
CA SER A 40 -10.90 11.35 6.68
C SER A 40 -11.72 12.61 6.97
N GLN A 41 -11.74 13.07 8.22
CA GLN A 41 -12.44 14.30 8.62
C GLN A 41 -11.80 15.54 7.99
N HIS A 42 -10.47 15.61 7.94
CA HIS A 42 -9.76 16.75 7.37
C HIS A 42 -9.94 16.85 5.85
N LEU A 43 -9.99 15.71 5.16
CA LEU A 43 -10.12 15.70 3.70
C LEU A 43 -11.57 15.79 3.24
N GLU A 44 -12.54 15.43 4.08
CA GLU A 44 -13.98 15.34 3.74
C GLU A 44 -14.26 14.46 2.51
N ILE A 45 -13.28 13.65 2.08
CA ILE A 45 -13.41 12.73 0.95
C ILE A 45 -13.97 11.42 1.48
N THR A 46 -15.19 11.10 1.07
CA THR A 46 -15.80 9.81 1.36
C THR A 46 -15.34 8.76 0.36
N HIS A 47 -15.53 7.48 0.71
CA HIS A 47 -15.28 6.38 -0.21
C HIS A 47 -16.11 6.51 -1.50
N GLN A 48 -17.34 7.02 -1.39
CA GLN A 48 -18.23 7.24 -2.52
C GLN A 48 -17.70 8.32 -3.47
N ASP A 49 -17.07 9.38 -2.95
CA ASP A 49 -16.49 10.44 -3.78
C ASP A 49 -15.35 9.91 -4.64
N VAL A 50 -14.50 9.04 -4.06
CA VAL A 50 -13.42 8.38 -4.80
C VAL A 50 -13.98 7.51 -5.93
N LEU A 51 -14.99 6.70 -5.65
CA LEU A 51 -15.64 5.86 -6.66
C LEU A 51 -16.30 6.68 -7.77
N ASN A 52 -16.97 7.78 -7.43
CA ASN A 52 -17.58 8.69 -8.41
C ASN A 52 -16.50 9.33 -9.31
N GLN A 53 -15.38 9.73 -8.73
CA GLN A 53 -14.26 10.31 -9.48
C GLN A 53 -13.61 9.29 -10.42
N LEU A 54 -13.37 8.06 -9.95
CA LEU A 54 -12.83 6.98 -10.78
C LEU A 54 -13.79 6.59 -11.90
N LYS A 55 -15.10 6.55 -11.62
CA LYS A 55 -16.13 6.29 -12.63
C LYS A 55 -16.11 7.36 -13.71
N THR A 56 -16.01 8.64 -13.32
CA THR A 56 -15.87 9.76 -14.25
C THR A 56 -14.63 9.59 -15.13
N TRP A 57 -13.50 9.16 -14.58
CA TRP A 57 -12.29 8.91 -15.35
C TRP A 57 -12.46 7.75 -16.34
N ALA A 58 -13.04 6.64 -15.90
CA ALA A 58 -13.30 5.47 -16.74
C ALA A 58 -14.24 5.79 -17.91
N GLN A 59 -15.22 6.66 -17.67
CA GLN A 59 -16.25 7.05 -18.65
C GLN A 59 -15.89 8.30 -19.47
N SER A 60 -14.72 8.89 -19.24
CA SER A 60 -14.31 10.12 -19.94
C SER A 60 -14.17 9.91 -21.46
N ASP A 61 -14.57 10.90 -22.25
CA ASP A 61 -14.39 10.90 -23.70
C ASP A 61 -13.21 11.80 -24.10
N ILE A 62 -12.25 11.24 -24.83
CA ILE A 62 -11.04 11.96 -25.25
C ILE A 62 -11.36 12.82 -26.49
N THR A 63 -12.39 12.48 -27.27
CA THR A 63 -12.73 13.23 -28.48
C THR A 63 -13.10 14.67 -28.19
N GLU A 64 -13.59 14.97 -26.98
CA GLU A 64 -13.87 16.34 -26.50
C GLU A 64 -12.62 17.22 -26.45
N THR A 65 -11.43 16.62 -26.41
CA THR A 65 -10.14 17.32 -26.34
C THR A 65 -9.33 17.24 -27.64
N MET A 66 -9.81 16.46 -28.61
CA MET A 66 -9.16 16.33 -29.90
C MET A 66 -9.27 17.63 -30.70
N CYS A 67 -8.23 17.97 -31.44
CA CYS A 67 -8.17 19.15 -32.32
C CYS A 67 -8.24 20.52 -31.61
N LEU A 68 -8.20 20.57 -30.28
CA LEU A 68 -8.15 21.83 -29.56
C LEU A 68 -6.78 22.48 -29.65
N THR A 69 -6.78 23.80 -29.73
CA THR A 69 -5.57 24.61 -29.61
C THR A 69 -5.06 24.65 -28.17
N ALA A 70 -3.80 25.04 -27.99
CA ALA A 70 -3.16 25.16 -26.68
C ALA A 70 -3.92 26.07 -25.70
N ASP A 71 -4.58 27.13 -26.21
CA ASP A 71 -5.32 28.07 -25.37
C ASP A 71 -6.73 27.58 -25.05
N GLU A 72 -7.39 26.85 -25.94
CA GLU A 72 -8.67 26.20 -25.67
C GLU A 72 -8.53 25.09 -24.61
N ILE A 73 -7.40 24.35 -24.62
CA ILE A 73 -7.10 23.34 -23.60
C ILE A 73 -7.07 23.95 -22.19
N LYS A 74 -6.56 25.18 -22.05
CA LYS A 74 -6.56 25.90 -20.76
C LYS A 74 -7.96 26.35 -20.32
N ASN A 75 -8.91 26.40 -21.24
CA ASN A 75 -10.29 26.80 -20.98
C ASN A 75 -11.22 25.60 -20.76
N LEU A 76 -10.73 24.36 -20.89
CA LEU A 76 -11.51 23.16 -20.66
C LEU A 76 -12.11 23.10 -19.25
N PRO A 77 -13.34 22.58 -19.09
CA PRO A 77 -13.93 22.32 -17.78
C PRO A 77 -12.99 21.56 -16.84
N ILE A 78 -13.04 21.90 -15.54
CA ILE A 78 -12.10 21.35 -14.56
C ILE A 78 -12.15 19.82 -14.47
N GLY A 79 -13.33 19.21 -14.70
CA GLY A 79 -13.49 17.76 -14.73
C GLY A 79 -12.64 17.08 -15.80
N ILE A 80 -12.62 17.63 -17.01
CA ILE A 80 -11.84 17.10 -18.14
C ILE A 80 -10.36 17.44 -17.96
N ARG A 81 -10.07 18.66 -17.52
CA ARG A 81 -8.68 19.12 -17.30
C ARG A 81 -7.92 18.25 -16.29
N ARG A 82 -8.61 17.75 -15.26
CA ARG A 82 -8.05 16.82 -14.26
C ARG A 82 -7.63 15.47 -14.84
N LEU A 83 -8.12 15.10 -16.03
CA LEU A 83 -7.74 13.85 -16.70
C LEU A 83 -6.37 13.96 -17.39
N ILE A 84 -5.88 15.17 -17.63
CA ILE A 84 -4.61 15.41 -18.33
C ILE A 84 -3.46 15.19 -17.33
N THR A 85 -2.66 14.16 -17.57
CA THR A 85 -1.49 13.81 -16.74
C THR A 85 -0.21 14.50 -17.23
N LYS A 86 -0.10 14.71 -18.55
CA LYS A 86 1.05 15.36 -19.18
C LYS A 86 0.60 16.24 -20.33
N TYR A 87 1.27 17.39 -20.44
CA TYR A 87 1.08 18.37 -21.50
C TYR A 87 2.43 18.71 -22.13
N LYS A 88 2.54 18.60 -23.46
CA LYS A 88 3.74 18.99 -24.20
C LYS A 88 3.35 19.78 -25.45
N ARG A 89 3.85 21.01 -25.55
CA ARG A 89 3.68 21.89 -26.71
C ARG A 89 4.99 21.96 -27.48
N THR A 90 4.92 21.71 -28.78
CA THR A 90 6.06 21.81 -29.70
C THR A 90 5.69 22.76 -30.82
N VAL A 91 6.49 23.80 -31.02
CA VAL A 91 6.31 24.76 -32.12
C VAL A 91 7.43 24.52 -33.12
N THR A 92 7.08 24.08 -34.33
CA THR A 92 8.03 23.81 -35.40
C THR A 92 7.90 24.87 -36.48
N LYS A 93 8.99 25.59 -36.76
CA LYS A 93 9.05 26.54 -37.87
C LYS A 93 9.53 25.82 -39.12
N THR A 94 8.72 25.83 -40.17
CA THR A 94 9.07 25.24 -41.46
C THR A 94 9.93 26.23 -42.27
N LYS A 95 10.79 25.72 -43.16
CA LYS A 95 11.64 26.54 -44.05
C LYS A 95 10.86 27.52 -44.95
N VAL A 96 9.55 27.29 -45.11
CA VAL A 96 8.62 28.10 -45.92
C VAL A 96 8.01 29.26 -45.10
N GLY A 97 8.31 29.36 -43.80
CA GLY A 97 7.80 30.42 -42.92
C GLY A 97 6.57 30.02 -42.09
N ASP A 98 5.94 28.89 -42.42
CA ASP A 98 4.79 28.39 -41.68
C ASP A 98 5.19 27.86 -40.30
N THR A 99 4.43 28.27 -39.29
CA THR A 99 4.59 27.81 -37.90
C THR A 99 3.55 26.74 -37.63
N ILE A 100 4.00 25.51 -37.40
CA ILE A 100 3.13 24.38 -37.05
C ILE A 100 3.22 24.16 -35.54
N GLU A 101 2.08 24.23 -34.86
CA GLU A 101 1.98 23.91 -33.44
C GLU A 101 1.47 22.48 -33.26
N ASN A 102 2.26 21.65 -32.57
CA ASN A 102 1.89 20.31 -32.16
C ASN A 102 1.66 20.28 -30.66
N VAL A 103 0.48 19.82 -30.22
CA VAL A 103 0.14 19.65 -28.81
C VAL A 103 -0.05 18.16 -28.53
N GLU A 104 0.79 17.62 -27.67
CA GLU A 104 0.73 16.26 -27.17
C GLU A 104 0.10 16.26 -25.77
N LEU A 105 -1.00 15.52 -25.61
CA LEU A 105 -1.71 15.33 -24.35
C LEU A 105 -1.61 13.86 -23.92
N GLN A 106 -1.31 13.63 -22.65
CA GLN A 106 -1.42 12.31 -22.03
C GLN A 106 -2.55 12.34 -21.01
N PHE A 107 -3.40 11.32 -21.05
CA PHE A 107 -4.55 11.19 -20.16
C PHE A 107 -4.34 10.09 -19.11
N VAL A 108 -5.18 10.08 -18.08
CA VAL A 108 -5.29 8.95 -17.14
C VAL A 108 -5.75 7.70 -17.90
N SER A 109 -5.16 6.54 -17.58
CA SER A 109 -5.57 5.27 -18.20
C SER A 109 -6.93 4.82 -17.67
N LYS A 110 -7.85 4.52 -18.59
CA LYS A 110 -9.19 3.98 -18.28
C LYS A 110 -9.11 2.61 -17.62
N GLU A 111 -8.19 1.77 -18.06
CA GLU A 111 -7.98 0.42 -17.51
C GLU A 111 -7.57 0.50 -16.03
N THR A 112 -6.65 1.42 -15.71
CA THR A 112 -6.21 1.64 -14.32
C THR A 112 -7.36 2.14 -13.45
N ALA A 113 -8.21 3.04 -13.97
CA ALA A 113 -9.38 3.51 -13.24
C ALA A 113 -10.37 2.37 -12.95
N ILE A 114 -10.66 1.51 -13.95
CA ILE A 114 -11.55 0.36 -13.80
C ILE A 114 -10.97 -0.66 -12.82
N ASP A 115 -9.67 -0.94 -12.87
CA ASP A 115 -9.01 -1.84 -11.93
C ASP A 115 -9.09 -1.33 -10.47
N MET A 116 -8.88 -0.03 -10.27
CA MET A 116 -9.06 0.59 -8.95
C MET A 116 -10.50 0.50 -8.46
N ILE A 117 -11.49 0.71 -9.34
CA ILE A 117 -12.91 0.49 -9.01
C ILE A 117 -13.10 -0.95 -8.57
N ASN A 118 -12.68 -1.94 -9.36
CA ASN A 118 -12.82 -3.37 -9.07
C ASN A 118 -12.21 -3.76 -7.71
N LYS A 119 -11.06 -3.19 -7.36
CA LYS A 119 -10.43 -3.37 -6.03
C LYS A 119 -11.31 -2.85 -4.90
N HIS A 120 -11.93 -1.69 -5.09
CA HIS A 120 -12.78 -1.06 -4.07
C HIS A 120 -14.14 -1.74 -3.88
N ILE A 121 -14.73 -2.32 -4.93
CA ILE A 121 -15.97 -3.12 -4.83
C ILE A 121 -15.75 -4.55 -4.29
N GLY A 122 -14.50 -4.96 -4.04
CA GLY A 122 -14.20 -6.32 -3.60
C GLY A 122 -14.33 -7.38 -4.70
N PHE A 123 -14.25 -6.98 -5.98
CA PHE A 123 -14.43 -7.92 -7.10
C PHE A 123 -13.42 -9.08 -7.06
N TYR A 124 -12.20 -8.81 -6.59
CA TYR A 124 -11.12 -9.79 -6.51
C TYR A 124 -11.11 -10.64 -5.22
N GLU A 125 -12.10 -10.52 -4.33
CA GLU A 125 -12.13 -11.26 -3.06
C GLU A 125 -12.18 -12.78 -3.28
N LYS A 126 -12.96 -13.25 -4.27
CA LYS A 126 -13.08 -14.69 -4.57
C LYS A 126 -11.78 -15.28 -5.09
N ASP A 127 -11.09 -14.58 -6.00
CA ASP A 127 -9.82 -15.03 -6.56
C ASP A 127 -8.71 -15.06 -5.50
N ASN A 128 -8.72 -14.10 -4.56
CA ASN A 128 -7.79 -14.08 -3.44
C ASN A 128 -8.01 -15.28 -2.49
N ASN A 129 -9.27 -15.65 -2.23
CA ASN A 129 -9.60 -16.81 -1.40
C ASN A 129 -9.23 -18.13 -2.06
N GLN A 130 -9.29 -18.26 -3.39
CA GLN A 130 -8.89 -19.46 -4.12
C GLN A 130 -7.38 -19.67 -4.18
N ARG A 131 -6.58 -18.59 -4.12
CA ARG A 131 -5.11 -18.67 -4.07
C ARG A 131 -4.57 -18.99 -2.67
N MET A 132 -5.43 -19.12 -1.66
CA MET A 132 -5.00 -19.59 -0.36
C MET A 132 -4.57 -21.06 -0.50
N PRO A 133 -3.31 -21.41 -0.20
CA PRO A 133 -2.90 -22.81 -0.23
C PRO A 133 -3.73 -23.56 0.81
N GLU A 134 -4.52 -24.53 0.38
CA GLU A 134 -5.18 -25.47 1.27
C GLU A 134 -4.07 -26.32 1.92
N ILE A 135 -3.73 -25.99 3.16
CA ILE A 135 -2.70 -26.71 3.91
C ILE A 135 -3.32 -28.04 4.34
N ASP A 136 -3.04 -29.09 3.58
CA ASP A 136 -3.38 -30.46 3.95
C ASP A 136 -2.55 -30.89 5.16
N VAL A 137 -3.18 -30.81 6.34
CA VAL A 137 -2.55 -31.15 7.63
C VAL A 137 -2.13 -32.62 7.70
N SER A 138 -2.67 -33.50 6.86
CA SER A 138 -2.30 -34.93 6.83
C SER A 138 -0.92 -35.17 6.19
N LYS A 139 -0.47 -34.23 5.34
CA LYS A 139 0.84 -34.27 4.68
C LYS A 139 1.95 -33.60 5.49
N LEU A 140 1.60 -32.96 6.60
CA LEU A 140 2.57 -32.35 7.51
C LEU A 140 3.15 -33.42 8.44
N GLY A 141 4.48 -33.48 8.55
CA GLY A 141 5.13 -34.35 9.52
C GLY A 141 4.70 -34.01 10.95
N SER A 142 4.67 -35.03 11.83
CA SER A 142 4.25 -34.91 13.22
C SER A 142 4.95 -33.79 13.98
N ASP A 143 6.19 -33.49 13.61
CA ASP A 143 7.04 -32.49 14.27
C ASP A 143 6.61 -31.06 13.90
N VAL A 144 6.13 -30.87 12.66
CA VAL A 144 5.55 -29.61 12.19
C VAL A 144 4.20 -29.40 12.85
N ILE A 145 3.38 -30.45 12.96
CA ILE A 145 2.08 -30.38 13.65
C ILE A 145 2.25 -30.03 15.13
N LYS A 146 3.20 -30.67 15.83
CA LYS A 146 3.53 -30.34 17.23
C LYS A 146 4.03 -28.89 17.37
N SER A 147 4.85 -28.42 16.43
CA SER A 147 5.35 -27.04 16.43
C SER A 147 4.22 -26.02 16.21
N LEU A 148 3.27 -26.33 15.32
CA LEU A 148 2.08 -25.49 15.08
C LEU A 148 1.12 -25.50 16.27
N LEU A 149 0.90 -26.65 16.90
CA LEU A 149 0.06 -26.76 18.10
C LEU A 149 0.65 -25.93 19.24
N ASN A 150 1.94 -26.09 19.53
CA ASN A 150 2.66 -25.36 20.58
C ASN A 150 2.68 -23.85 20.33
N ALA A 151 2.76 -23.43 19.06
CA ALA A 151 2.66 -22.02 18.68
C ALA A 151 1.23 -21.45 18.85
N SER A 152 0.20 -22.27 18.62
CA SER A 152 -1.20 -21.88 18.81
C SER A 152 -1.64 -21.88 20.27
N SER A 153 -1.03 -22.73 21.12
CA SER A 153 -1.43 -22.92 22.51
C SER A 153 -0.79 -21.94 23.50
N GLY A 154 -0.02 -20.95 23.03
CA GLY A 154 0.40 -19.81 23.85
C GLY A 154 1.23 -20.15 25.09
N THR A 155 1.88 -21.32 25.15
CA THR A 155 2.79 -21.64 26.25
C THR A 155 4.14 -20.97 25.98
N SER A 156 4.26 -19.72 26.44
CA SER A 156 5.54 -19.04 26.57
C SER A 156 6.52 -19.94 27.32
N TRP A 157 7.55 -20.41 26.63
CA TRP A 157 8.62 -21.23 27.19
C TRP A 157 9.45 -20.37 28.16
N CYS A 158 9.13 -20.42 29.46
CA CYS A 158 10.00 -19.91 30.51
C CYS A 158 11.16 -20.90 30.70
N PRO A 159 12.43 -20.50 30.53
CA PRO A 159 13.55 -21.37 30.88
C PRO A 159 13.60 -21.59 32.42
N PRO A 160 14.19 -22.70 32.87
CA PRO A 160 14.19 -23.08 34.28
C PRO A 160 14.89 -22.04 35.16
N ILE A 161 14.31 -21.82 36.33
CA ILE A 161 14.78 -20.93 37.40
C ILE A 161 16.14 -21.42 37.88
N GLY A 162 17.20 -20.94 37.25
CA GLY A 162 18.55 -21.42 37.52
C GLY A 162 19.66 -20.42 37.20
N LEU A 163 19.36 -19.12 37.08
CA LEU A 163 20.40 -18.08 36.92
C LEU A 163 19.81 -16.69 37.27
N ARG A 164 19.45 -16.50 38.54
CA ARG A 164 19.27 -15.17 39.14
C ARG A 164 20.07 -15.09 40.44
N LYS A 165 21.39 -14.98 40.31
CA LYS A 165 22.25 -14.40 41.35
C LYS A 165 23.18 -13.41 40.67
N ARG A 166 23.27 -12.22 41.27
CA ARG A 166 24.02 -11.02 40.85
C ARG A 166 23.34 -10.19 39.77
N ILE A 167 22.63 -9.18 40.22
CA ILE A 167 22.87 -7.75 39.96
C ILE A 167 21.68 -7.06 40.64
N ILE A 168 21.96 -6.36 41.74
CA ILE A 168 21.23 -5.27 42.43
C ILE A 168 21.76 -5.29 43.88
N GLN A 169 22.97 -4.78 44.04
CA GLN A 169 23.38 -4.04 45.22
C GLN A 169 24.12 -2.81 44.67
N GLU A 170 23.94 -1.68 45.35
CA GLU A 170 24.40 -0.32 44.98
C GLU A 170 23.43 0.51 44.14
N THR A 171 22.41 1.09 44.77
CA THR A 171 22.09 2.52 44.67
C THR A 171 21.26 2.93 45.89
N ILE A 172 21.91 3.12 47.03
CA ILE A 172 21.38 3.93 48.15
C ILE A 172 22.53 4.84 48.59
N LEU A 173 22.44 6.12 48.24
CA LEU A 173 22.99 7.28 48.96
C LEU A 173 22.92 8.50 48.04
N TYR A 174 21.88 9.32 48.22
CA TYR A 174 21.90 10.79 48.07
C TYR A 174 20.46 11.30 48.25
N PHE A 175 20.05 11.47 49.51
CA PHE A 175 19.01 12.42 49.94
C PHE A 175 19.11 12.55 51.47
N HIS A 176 20.08 13.35 51.93
CA HIS A 176 19.92 14.40 52.94
C HIS A 176 21.25 15.14 53.14
#